data_AF-A0A946Z9A4-F1
#
_entry.id   AF-A0A946Z9A4-F1
#
_cell.length_a   1.000
_cell.length_b   1.000
_cell.length_c   1.000
_cell.angle_alpha   90.00
_cell.angle_beta   90.00
_cell.angle_gamma   90.00
#
_symmetry.space_group_name_H-M   'P 1'
#
loop_
_entity.id
_entity.type
_entity.pdbx_description
1 polymer ?
#
loop_
_entity_poly.entity_id
_entity_poly.type
_entity_poly.pdbx_seq_one_letter_code
_entity_poly.pdbx_strand_id
1 'polypeptide(L)' 'MKKLILINAILWAFMILLSAWLFKGDENYQYLFGALVIGAGLMNALIYGESRKEKARNCLK' A
#
# COMPACT_ATOMS: atom_id res chain seq x y z
N MET A 1 -1.30 15.37 -2.39
CA MET A 1 -0.41 14.20 -2.55
C MET A 1 0.01 13.56 -1.22
N LYS A 2 0.76 14.22 -0.33
CA LYS A 2 1.27 13.60 0.92
C LYS A 2 0.17 13.02 1.84
N LYS A 3 -0.94 13.76 2.02
CA LYS A 3 -2.08 13.31 2.83
C LYS A 3 -2.75 12.05 2.26
N LEU A 4 -2.87 11.95 0.93
CA LEU A 4 -3.48 10.80 0.26
C LEU A 4 -2.60 9.55 0.37
N ILE A 5 -1.28 9.70 0.25
CA ILE A 5 -0.32 8.60 0.47
C ILE A 5 -0.41 8.09 1.91
N LEU A 6 -0.51 9.01 2.89
CA LEU A 6 -0.64 8.64 4.30
C LEU A 6 -1.95 7.89 4.57
N ILE A 7 -3.08 8.37 4.02
CA ILE A 7 -4.38 7.69 4.14
C ILE A 7 -4.34 6.30 3.51
N ASN A 8 -3.74 6.15 2.33
CA ASN A 8 -3.57 4.85 1.67
C ASN A 8 -2.73 3.89 2.52
N ALA A 9 -1.62 4.36 3.10
CA ALA A 9 -0.78 3.54 3.96
C ALA A 9 -1.51 3.09 5.23
N ILE A 10 -2.28 3.99 5.87
CA ILE A 10 -3.08 3.65 7.05
C ILE A 10 -4.17 2.64 6.70
N LEU A 11 -4.83 2.77 5.54
CA LEU A 11 -5.87 1.84 5.09
C LEU A 11 -5.30 0.43 4.88
N TRP A 12 -4.16 0.31 4.21
CA TRP A 12 -3.47 -0.97 4.02
C TRP A 12 -2.99 -1.57 5.35
N ALA A 13 -2.46 -0.76 6.26
CA ALA A 13 -2.07 -1.22 7.59
C ALA A 13 -3.28 -1.77 8.37
N PHE A 14 -4.42 -1.10 8.28
CA PHE A 14 -5.66 -1.54 8.92
C PHE A 14 -6.17 -2.86 8.31
N MET A 15 -6.15 -2.99 6.98
CA MET A 15 -6.52 -4.24 6.28
C MET A 15 -5.61 -5.41 6.68
N ILE A 16 -4.30 -5.19 6.75
CA ILE A 16 -3.34 -6.21 7.18
C ILE A 16 -3.63 -6.62 8.61
N LEU A 17 -3.85 -5.67 9.52
CA LEU A 17 -4.17 -5.95 10.92
C LEU A 17 -5.50 -6.73 11.06
N LEU A 18 -6.52 -6.35 10.28
CA LEU A 18 -7.82 -7.04 10.29
C LEU A 18 -7.68 -8.47 9.78
N SER A 19 -6.95 -8.66 8.67
CA SER A 19 -6.68 -9.99 8.11
C SER A 19 -5.89 -10.86 9.08
N ALA A 20 -4.91 -10.28 9.79
CA ALA A 20 -4.13 -10.94 10.82
C ALA A 20 -4.98 -11.44 11.97
N TRP A 21 -5.97 -10.66 12.36
CA TRP A 21 -6.89 -11.03 13.43
C TRP A 21 -7.89 -12.09 12.99
N LEU A 22 -8.45 -11.96 11.78
CA LEU A 22 -9.50 -12.84 11.28
C LEU A 22 -8.97 -14.22 10.84
N PHE A 23 -7.79 -14.27 10.23
CA PHE A 23 -7.22 -15.49 9.62
C PHE A 23 -6.07 -16.09 10.43
N LYS A 24 -5.84 -15.65 11.69
CA LYS A 24 -4.73 -16.12 12.53
C LYS A 24 -4.63 -17.65 12.67
N GLY A 25 -5.76 -18.35 12.57
CA GLY A 25 -5.85 -19.80 12.70
C GLY A 25 -5.84 -20.57 11.38
N ASP A 26 -5.75 -19.88 10.24
CA ASP A 26 -5.78 -20.52 8.92
C ASP A 26 -4.34 -20.84 8.46
N GLU A 27 -4.12 -22.08 8.00
CA GLU A 27 -2.80 -22.55 7.55
C GLU A 27 -2.26 -21.70 6.38
N ASN A 28 -3.14 -21.08 5.59
CA ASN A 28 -2.75 -20.26 4.45
C ASN A 28 -2.53 -18.78 4.77
N TYR A 29 -2.65 -18.38 6.04
CA TYR A 29 -2.50 -16.98 6.44
C TYR A 29 -1.16 -16.36 6.02
N GLN A 30 -0.06 -17.13 6.04
CA GLN A 30 1.26 -16.64 5.63
C GLN A 30 1.29 -16.19 4.16
N TYR A 31 0.63 -16.94 3.28
CA TYR A 31 0.53 -16.58 1.86
C TYR A 31 -0.35 -15.35 1.65
N LEU A 32 -1.47 -15.28 2.38
CA LEU A 32 -2.39 -14.16 2.34
C LEU A 32 -1.69 -12.88 2.82
N PHE A 33 -1.02 -12.95 3.97
CA PHE A 33 -0.23 -11.85 4.54
C PHE A 33 0.88 -11.39 3.58
N GLY A 34 1.62 -12.33 2.99
CA GLY A 34 2.64 -12.01 2.00
C GLY A 34 2.07 -11.28 0.78
N ALA A 35 0.94 -11.74 0.24
CA ALA A 35 0.26 -11.08 -0.87
C ALA A 35 -0.23 -9.67 -0.51
N LEU A 36 -0.77 -9.46 0.70
CA LEU A 36 -1.19 -8.16 1.20
C LEU A 36 -0.02 -7.18 1.34
N VAL A 37 1.13 -7.63 1.88
CA VAL A 37 2.32 -6.79 2.03
C VAL A 37 2.91 -6.40 0.68
N ILE A 38 3.01 -7.36 -0.26
CA ILE A 38 3.50 -7.09 -1.62
C ILE A 38 2.56 -6.13 -2.35
N GLY A 39 1.24 -6.35 -2.27
CA GLY A 39 0.23 -5.47 -2.84
C GLY A 39 0.31 -4.05 -2.30
N ALA A 40 0.40 -3.89 -0.98
CA ALA A 40 0.56 -2.60 -0.32
C ALA A 40 1.83 -1.87 -0.78
N GLY A 41 2.95 -2.59 -0.86
CA GLY A 41 4.23 -2.04 -1.32
C GLY A 41 4.19 -1.60 -2.78
N LEU A 42 3.61 -2.42 -3.66
CA LEU A 42 3.49 -2.14 -5.09
C LEU A 42 2.58 -0.92 -5.35
N MET A 43 1.43 -0.86 -4.67
CA MET A 43 0.50 0.27 -4.79
C MET A 43 1.15 1.58 -4.33
N ASN A 44 1.88 1.56 -3.21
CA ASN A 44 2.62 2.72 -2.73
C ASN A 44 3.76 3.12 -3.70
N ALA A 45 4.47 2.15 -4.30
CA ALA A 45 5.51 2.42 -5.28
C ALA A 45 4.95 3.05 -6.57
N LEU A 46 3.79 2.58 -7.04
CA LEU A 46 3.06 3.14 -8.18
C LEU A 46 2.64 4.58 -7.94
N ILE A 47 1.98 4.85 -6.81
CA ILE A 47 1.53 6.21 -6.42
C ILE A 47 2.74 7.15 -6.28
N TYR A 48 3.84 6.67 -5.69
CA TYR A 48 5.07 7.46 -5.57
C TYR A 48 5.73 7.73 -6.93
N GLY A 49 5.69 6.74 -7.83
CA GLY A 49 6.19 6.85 -9.20
C GLY A 49 5.43 7.90 -10.02
N GLU A 50 4.09 7.88 -9.99
CA GLU A 50 3.27 8.91 -10.62
C GLU A 50 3.48 10.29 -10.01
N SER A 51 3.53 10.39 -8.68
CA SER A 51 3.76 11.67 -8.00
C SER A 51 5.10 12.31 -8.37
N ARG A 52 6.15 11.50 -8.63
CA ARG A 52 7.44 12.01 -9.14
C ARG A 52 7.37 12.49 -10.59
N LYS A 53 6.63 11.79 -11.45
CA LYS A 53 6.42 12.20 -12.86
C LYS A 53 5.61 13.49 -12.96
N GLU A 54 4.61 13.68 -12.10
CA GLU A 54 3.82 14.90 -12.04
C GLU A 54 4.68 16.12 -11.63
N LYS A 55 5.55 15.95 -10.62
CA LYS A 55 6.51 16.98 -10.22
C LYS A 55 7.48 17.36 -11.34
N ALA A 56 8.01 16.38 -12.07
CA ALA A 56 8.92 16.64 -13.19
C ALA A 56 8.23 17.39 -14.34
N ARG A 57 6.96 17.07 -14.61
CA ARG A 57 6.16 17.73 -15.66
C ARG A 57 5.85 19.19 -15.34
N ASN A 58 5.62 19.52 -14.06
CA ASN A 58 5.34 20.89 -13.62
C ASN A 58 6.59 21.79 -13.54
N CYS A 59 7.81 21.26 -13.62
CA CYS A 59 9.03 22.07 -13.73
C CYS A 59 9.41 22.40 -15.20
N LEU A 60 8.73 21.81 -16.17
CA LEU A 60 8.93 22.02 -17.61
C LEU A 60 7.89 22.95 -18.25
N LYS A 61 7.01 23.54 -17.43
CA LYS A 61 5.94 24.46 -17.84
C LYS A 61 6.17 25.82 -17.21
#